data_AF-X1Q787-F1
#
_entry.id   AF-X1Q787-F1
#
_cell.length_a   1.000
_cell.length_b   1.000
_cell.length_c   1.000
_cell.angle_alpha   90.00
_cell.angle_beta   90.00
_cell.angle_gamma   90.00
#
_symmetry.space_group_name_H-M   'P 1'
#
loop_
_entity.id
_entity.type
_entity.pdbx_description
1 polymer ?
#
loop_
_entity_poly.entity_id
_entity_poly.type
_entity_poly.pdbx_seq_one_letter_code
_entity_poly.pdbx_strand_id
1 'polypeptide(L)'
;LCFVSQQPSHLPNEIFELCNTRIVHTIRSHANLNALKLTTGDVSEEMWNNVPSLGVGQAVLSSPQLRDPIVINVRPCKTKREFVD
;
A
#
# COMPACT_ATOMS: atom_id res chain seq x y z
N LEU A 1 -8.96 10.90 -5.68
CA LEU A 1 -8.36 9.99 -6.69
C LEU A 1 -7.82 8.77 -5.97
N CYS A 2 -7.97 7.57 -6.52
CA CYS A 2 -7.47 6.34 -5.92
C CYS A 2 -6.87 5.46 -7.02
N PHE A 3 -5.63 5.01 -6.83
CA PHE A 3 -4.98 4.05 -7.71
C PHE A 3 -4.91 2.70 -7.01
N VAL A 4 -5.28 1.64 -7.74
CA VAL A 4 -5.20 0.26 -7.25
C VAL A 4 -4.39 -0.53 -8.26
N SER A 5 -3.24 -1.05 -7.85
CA SER A 5 -2.33 -1.80 -8.72
C SER A 5 -1.65 -2.95 -7.99
N GLN A 6 -1.41 -4.04 -8.70
CA GLN A 6 -0.58 -5.16 -8.27
C GLN A 6 0.88 -5.03 -8.76
N GLN A 7 1.13 -4.10 -9.68
CA GLN A 7 2.44 -3.82 -10.29
C GLN A 7 2.74 -2.32 -10.17
N PRO A 8 2.98 -1.79 -8.96
CA PRO A 8 3.31 -0.39 -8.78
C PRO A 8 4.57 0.02 -9.56
N SER A 9 5.53 -0.88 -9.82
CA SER A 9 6.72 -0.53 -10.63
C SER A 9 6.43 -0.20 -12.09
N HIS A 10 5.21 -0.43 -12.59
CA HIS A 10 4.80 -0.06 -13.95
C HIS A 10 4.10 1.30 -14.00
N LEU A 11 3.84 1.92 -12.85
CA LEU A 11 3.30 3.26 -12.80
C LEU A 11 4.46 4.26 -12.66
N PRO A 12 4.36 5.44 -13.30
CA PRO A 12 5.33 6.52 -13.09
C PRO A 12 5.44 6.90 -11.62
N ASN A 13 6.68 7.13 -11.14
CA ASN A 13 6.94 7.44 -9.72
C ASN A 13 6.24 8.72 -9.27
N GLU A 14 6.10 9.68 -10.17
CA GLU A 14 5.44 10.97 -9.97
C GLU A 14 4.00 10.79 -9.48
N ILE A 15 3.32 9.70 -9.87
CA ILE A 15 1.98 9.40 -9.38
C ILE A 15 2.01 9.08 -7.87
N PHE A 16 3.01 8.33 -7.42
CA PHE A 16 3.14 7.95 -6.02
C PHE A 16 3.59 9.11 -5.13
N GLU A 17 4.36 10.07 -5.67
CA GLU A 17 4.72 11.31 -4.97
C GLU A 17 3.48 12.15 -4.62
N LEU A 18 2.44 12.10 -5.45
CA LEU A 18 1.17 12.80 -5.20
C LEU A 18 0.23 12.03 -4.25
N CYS A 19 0.53 10.76 -3.96
CA CYS A 19 -0.30 9.90 -3.12
C CYS A 19 0.03 10.11 -1.64
N ASN A 20 -0.72 10.97 -0.97
CA ASN A 20 -0.55 11.23 0.47
C ASN A 20 -0.92 10.04 1.37
N THR A 21 -1.87 9.20 0.94
CA THR A 21 -2.34 8.03 1.69
C THR A 21 -2.06 6.75 0.93
N ARG A 22 -1.49 5.77 1.61
CA ARG A 22 -1.04 4.50 1.03
C ARG A 22 -1.51 3.34 1.87
N ILE A 23 -2.16 2.37 1.23
CA ILE A 23 -2.52 1.07 1.82
C ILE A 23 -1.70 0.02 1.08
N VAL A 24 -0.63 -0.44 1.71
CA VAL A 24 0.31 -1.39 1.11
C VAL A 24 0.06 -2.78 1.68
N HIS A 25 -0.65 -3.60 0.91
CA HIS A 25 -0.80 -5.03 1.18
C HIS A 25 0.51 -5.79 0.90
N THR A 26 0.51 -7.10 1.13
CA THR A 26 1.64 -7.98 0.87
C THR A 26 2.19 -7.80 -0.55
N ILE A 27 3.44 -7.35 -0.65
CA ILE A 27 4.20 -7.25 -1.90
C ILE A 27 5.49 -8.05 -1.74
N ARG A 28 5.66 -9.08 -2.57
CA ARG A 28 6.85 -9.94 -2.55
C ARG A 28 7.90 -9.57 -3.60
N SER A 29 7.49 -8.83 -4.64
CA SER A 29 8.41 -8.36 -5.69
C SER A 29 9.24 -7.20 -5.16
N HIS A 30 10.57 -7.34 -5.19
CA HIS A 30 11.49 -6.28 -4.81
C HIS A 30 11.31 -5.01 -5.65
N ALA A 31 11.08 -5.15 -6.97
CA ALA A 31 10.88 -4.01 -7.86
C ALA A 31 9.63 -3.20 -7.47
N ASN A 32 8.52 -3.90 -7.19
CA ASN A 32 7.27 -3.27 -6.76
C ASN A 32 7.40 -2.62 -5.38
N LEU A 33 8.09 -3.27 -4.45
CA LEU A 33 8.30 -2.73 -3.12
C LEU A 33 9.16 -1.48 -3.18
N ASN A 34 10.25 -1.51 -3.95
CA ASN A 34 11.16 -0.37 -4.10
C ASN A 34 10.49 0.85 -4.73
N ALA A 35 9.62 0.67 -5.72
CA ALA A 35 8.85 1.78 -6.30
C ALA A 35 8.03 2.54 -5.23
N LEU A 36 7.48 1.84 -4.24
CA LEU A 36 6.75 2.44 -3.13
C LEU A 36 7.69 3.03 -2.07
N LYS A 37 8.78 2.33 -1.72
CA LYS A 37 9.79 2.81 -0.75
C LYS A 37 10.37 4.16 -1.13
N LEU A 38 10.69 4.35 -2.42
CA LEU A 38 11.33 5.56 -2.92
C LEU A 38 10.48 6.83 -2.74
N THR A 39 9.15 6.69 -2.68
CA THR A 39 8.21 7.81 -2.62
C THR A 39 7.53 7.97 -1.25
N THR A 40 7.86 7.09 -0.30
CA THR A 40 7.21 7.03 1.03
C THR A 40 8.23 7.23 2.14
N GLY A 41 8.36 8.47 2.62
CA GLY A 41 9.41 8.84 3.58
C GLY A 41 9.09 8.57 5.06
N ASP A 42 7.82 8.35 5.41
CA ASP A 42 7.35 8.19 6.80
C ASP A 42 7.37 6.73 7.30
N VAL A 43 7.52 5.75 6.39
CA VAL A 43 7.54 4.32 6.72
C VAL A 43 8.97 3.84 6.98
N SER A 44 9.20 3.24 8.14
CA SER A 44 10.51 2.72 8.53
C SER A 44 10.97 1.54 7.66
N GLU A 45 12.29 1.34 7.55
CA GLU A 45 12.86 0.20 6.82
C GLU A 45 12.41 -1.15 7.40
N GLU A 46 12.30 -1.25 8.73
CA GLU A 46 11.82 -2.46 9.39
C GLU A 46 10.38 -2.80 8.96
N MET A 47 9.50 -1.79 8.92
CA MET A 47 8.13 -1.98 8.46
C MET A 47 8.09 -2.42 6.99
N TRP A 48 8.94 -1.82 6.15
CA TRP A 48 9.10 -2.25 4.78
C TRP A 48 9.60 -3.69 4.62
N ASN A 49 10.52 -4.12 5.47
CA ASN A 49 11.05 -5.48 5.45
C ASN A 49 10.01 -6.52 5.91
N ASN A 50 9.00 -6.09 6.67
CA ASN A 50 7.87 -6.91 7.08
C ASN A 50 6.74 -6.97 6.04
N VAL A 51 6.69 -6.08 5.04
CA VAL A 51 5.63 -6.10 4.01
C VAL A 51 5.49 -7.47 3.28
N PRO A 52 6.59 -8.15 2.88
CA PRO A 52 6.49 -9.46 2.21
C PRO A 52 5.91 -10.58 3.09
N SER A 53 5.96 -10.45 4.41
CA SER A 53 5.48 -11.45 5.38
C SER A 53 4.05 -11.21 5.87
N LEU A 54 3.43 -10.08 5.49
CA LEU A 54 2.04 -9.78 5.82
C LEU A 54 1.09 -10.87 5.28
N GLY A 55 0.13 -11.26 6.12
CA GLY A 55 -0.95 -12.17 5.75
C GLY A 55 -2.00 -11.51 4.87
N VAL A 56 -2.88 -12.33 4.27
CA VAL A 56 -4.03 -11.81 3.51
C VAL A 56 -4.93 -10.97 4.41
N GLY A 57 -5.27 -9.77 3.95
CA GLY A 57 -6.04 -8.79 4.72
C GLY A 57 -5.19 -7.91 5.63
N GLN A 58 -3.89 -8.17 5.79
CA GLN A 58 -2.98 -7.25 6.47
C GLN A 58 -2.40 -6.23 5.49
N ALA A 59 -2.11 -5.02 5.99
CA ALA A 59 -1.50 -3.95 5.20
C ALA A 59 -0.75 -2.97 6.10
N VAL A 60 0.24 -2.28 5.53
CA VAL A 60 0.79 -1.04 6.08
C VAL A 60 -0.10 0.12 5.63
N LEU A 61 -0.51 0.96 6.57
CA LEU A 61 -1.24 2.20 6.32
C LEU A 61 -0.34 3.39 6.68
N SER A 62 -0.01 4.20 5.67
CA SER A 62 0.62 5.51 5.81
C SER A 62 -0.37 6.57 5.34
N SER A 63 -0.54 7.64 6.13
CA SER A 63 -1.60 8.62 5.94
C SER A 63 -1.30 9.87 6.77
N PRO A 64 -1.56 11.10 6.26
CA PRO A 64 -1.37 12.33 7.05
C PRO A 64 -2.36 12.45 8.22
N GLN A 65 -3.40 11.62 8.25
CA GLN A 65 -4.34 11.54 9.36
C GLN A 65 -3.79 10.70 10.53
N LEU A 66 -2.68 9.98 10.31
CA LEU A 66 -1.98 9.22 11.33
C LEU A 66 -0.67 9.91 11.68
N ARG A 67 -0.29 9.82 12.96
CA ARG A 67 1.00 10.33 13.43
C ARG A 67 2.16 9.49 12.89
N ASP A 68 1.98 8.18 12.89
CA ASP A 68 2.97 7.19 12.49
C ASP A 68 2.28 6.14 11.61
N PRO A 69 2.96 5.55 10.62
CA PRO A 69 2.43 4.43 9.88
C PRO A 69 2.14 3.24 10.80
N ILE A 70 1.09 2.49 10.48
CA ILE A 70 0.64 1.34 11.29
C ILE A 70 0.37 0.14 10.41
N VAL A 71 0.49 -1.06 10.99
CA VAL A 71 -0.02 -2.29 10.39
C VAL A 71 -1.49 -2.46 10.78
N ILE A 72 -2.36 -2.64 9.79
CA ILE A 72 -3.80 -2.81 9.98
C ILE A 72 -4.29 -4.18 9.52
N ASN A 73 -5.42 -4.60 10.06
CA ASN A 73 -6.22 -5.71 9.54
C ASN A 73 -7.45 -5.16 8.81
N VAL A 74 -7.51 -5.35 7.50
CA VAL A 74 -8.62 -4.93 6.65
C VAL A 74 -9.77 -5.92 6.78
N ARG A 75 -10.94 -5.41 7.17
CA ARG A 75 -12.15 -6.23 7.29
C ARG A 75 -12.56 -6.79 5.91
N PRO A 76 -13.03 -8.05 5.82
CA PRO A 76 -13.64 -8.56 4.61
C PRO A 76 -14.81 -7.68 4.14
N CYS A 77 -14.91 -7.51 2.83
CA CYS A 77 -16.01 -6.76 2.21
C CYS A 77 -17.35 -7.47 2.48
N LYS A 78 -18.30 -6.76 3.11
CA LYS A 78 -19.66 -7.28 3.39
C LYS A 78 -20.70 -6.84 2.35
N THR A 79 -20.33 -5.94 1.44
CA THR A 79 -21.25 -5.48 0.39
C THR A 79 -21.25 -6.47 -0.77
N LYS A 80 -22.45 -6.80 -1.24
CA LYS A 80 -22.65 -7.51 -2.51
C LYS A 80 -22.50 -6.48 -3.62
N ARG A 81 -21.34 -6.43 -4.24
CA ARG A 81 -21.12 -5.57 -5.42
C ARG A 81 -21.71 -6.30 -6.62
N GLU A 82 -22.78 -5.75 -7.17
CA GLU A 82 -23.22 -6.13 -8.50
C GLU A 82 -22.20 -5.61 -9.51
N PHE A 83 -21.89 -6.40 -10.53
CA PHE A 83 -21.14 -5.91 -11.67
C PHE A 83 -22.04 -4.93 -12.41
N VAL A 84 -21.61 -3.67 -12.51
CA VAL A 84 -22.33 -2.63 -13.26
C VAL A 84 -21.46 -2.30 -14.46
N ASP A 85 -21.98 -2.61 -15.64
CA ASP A 85 -21.34 -2.36 -16.95
C ASP A 85 -21.10 -0.85 -17.20
#